data_AF-A0A6G0QFR7-F1
#
_entry.id   AF-A0A6G0QFR7-F1
#
_cell.length_a   1.000
_cell.length_b   1.000
_cell.length_c   1.000
_cell.angle_alpha   90.00
_cell.angle_beta   90.00
_cell.angle_gamma   90.00
#
_symmetry.space_group_name_H-M   'P 1'
#
loop_
_entity.id
_entity.type
_entity.pdbx_description
1 polymer ?
#
loop_
_entity_poly.entity_id
_entity_poly.type
_entity_poly.pdbx_seq_one_letter_code
_entity_poly.pdbx_strand_id
1 'polypeptide(L)'
;DCSEAKTDESQRKLPTLKGGKLQLEMSIKLRLLQSARDVTYVFKLDPVAVERIDILDSKLKDQQEELEKLRARDENAERILLYAESETWVSSTLQWNPIDSDYFALTADKRRSRSSTLACMPLGCL
;
A
#
# COMPACT_ATOMS: atom_id res chain seq x y z
N ASP A 1 -10.06 -44.26 -25.60
CA ASP A 1 -10.44 -43.33 -26.68
C ASP A 1 -11.40 -42.31 -26.09
N CYS A 2 -10.86 -41.24 -25.51
CA CYS A 2 -11.68 -40.17 -24.93
C CYS A 2 -11.84 -39.10 -26.01
N SER A 3 -12.85 -39.26 -26.86
CA SER A 3 -13.26 -38.21 -27.77
C SER A 3 -13.97 -37.13 -26.96
N GLU A 4 -13.34 -35.97 -26.83
CA GLU A 4 -14.04 -34.75 -26.45
C GLU A 4 -15.06 -34.46 -27.55
N ALA A 5 -16.30 -34.91 -27.36
CA ALA A 5 -17.41 -34.40 -28.13
C ALA A 5 -17.42 -32.89 -27.92
N LYS A 6 -17.17 -32.14 -29.00
CA LYS A 6 -17.31 -30.67 -29.05
C LYS A 6 -18.79 -30.34 -28.80
N THR A 7 -19.21 -30.33 -27.56
CA THR A 7 -20.56 -29.93 -27.19
C THR A 7 -20.57 -28.41 -27.23
N ASP A 8 -21.38 -27.83 -28.12
CA ASP A 8 -21.76 -26.40 -28.14
C ASP A 8 -22.57 -26.02 -26.88
N GLU A 9 -22.14 -26.47 -25.70
CA GLU A 9 -22.86 -26.34 -24.44
C GLU A 9 -22.74 -24.93 -23.86
N SER A 10 -21.75 -24.16 -24.32
CA SER A 10 -21.60 -22.74 -23.99
C SER A 10 -21.20 -21.93 -25.22
N GLN A 11 -22.05 -20.96 -25.59
CA GLN A 11 -21.75 -19.97 -26.61
C GLN A 11 -21.55 -18.61 -25.96
N ARG A 12 -20.48 -17.91 -26.34
CA ARG A 12 -20.16 -16.56 -25.86
C ARG A 12 -20.11 -15.60 -27.04
N LYS A 13 -20.79 -14.47 -26.92
CA LYS A 13 -20.73 -13.37 -27.88
C LYS A 13 -20.39 -12.08 -27.14
N LEU A 14 -19.60 -11.23 -27.77
CA LEU A 14 -19.22 -9.92 -27.23
C LEU A 14 -19.63 -8.78 -28.19
N PRO A 15 -20.93 -8.57 -28.44
CA PRO A 15 -21.38 -7.48 -29.29
C PRO A 15 -20.98 -6.10 -28.74
N THR A 16 -20.67 -5.20 -29.67
CA THR A 16 -20.49 -3.78 -29.37
C THR A 16 -21.83 -3.07 -29.39
N LEU A 17 -22.13 -2.32 -28.33
CA LEU A 17 -23.31 -1.47 -28.21
C LEU A 17 -23.01 -0.05 -28.67
N LYS A 18 -24.06 0.76 -28.86
CA LYS A 18 -23.91 2.19 -29.13
C LYS A 18 -23.12 2.87 -28.00
N GLY A 19 -22.20 3.78 -28.37
CA GLY A 19 -21.36 4.51 -27.43
C GLY A 19 -20.13 3.74 -26.94
N GLY A 20 -19.64 2.76 -27.70
CA GLY A 20 -18.39 2.03 -27.40
C GLY A 20 -18.47 1.07 -26.21
N LYS A 21 -19.68 0.86 -25.66
CA LYS A 21 -19.91 -0.12 -24.59
C LYS A 21 -19.90 -1.54 -25.17
N LEU A 22 -19.46 -2.49 -24.36
CA LEU A 22 -19.48 -3.91 -24.71
C LEU A 22 -20.59 -4.63 -23.96
N GLN A 23 -21.17 -5.65 -24.56
CA GLN A 23 -22.12 -6.55 -23.92
C GLN A 23 -21.62 -7.97 -24.06
N LEU A 24 -21.58 -8.72 -22.96
CA LEU A 24 -21.30 -10.15 -22.98
C LEU A 24 -22.62 -10.91 -22.95
N GLU A 25 -22.87 -11.69 -23.98
CA GLU A 25 -23.98 -12.64 -24.05
C GLU A 25 -23.43 -14.04 -23.85
N MET A 26 -23.96 -14.74 -22.85
CA MET A 26 -23.55 -16.09 -22.52
C MET A 26 -24.77 -17.01 -22.53
N SER A 27 -24.82 -17.89 -23.52
CA SER A 27 -25.86 -18.90 -23.65
C SER A 27 -25.31 -20.25 -23.17
N ILE A 28 -26.02 -20.87 -22.23
CA ILE A 28 -25.68 -22.16 -21.64
C ILE A 28 -26.85 -23.11 -21.86
N LYS A 29 -26.56 -24.30 -22.39
CA LYS A 29 -27.55 -25.36 -22.56
C LYS A 29 -27.58 -26.24 -21.32
N LEU A 30 -28.61 -26.09 -20.49
CA LEU A 30 -28.83 -26.92 -19.31
C LEU A 30 -29.66 -28.14 -19.68
N ARG A 31 -29.09 -29.33 -19.53
CA ARG A 31 -29.81 -30.59 -19.64
C ARG A 31 -30.15 -31.08 -18.23
N LEU A 32 -31.44 -31.16 -17.91
CA LEU A 32 -31.93 -31.77 -16.67
C LEU A 32 -32.91 -32.87 -17.02
N LEU A 33 -32.62 -34.09 -16.56
CA LEU A 33 -33.37 -35.30 -16.87
C LEU A 33 -33.50 -35.49 -18.39
N GLN A 34 -34.74 -35.52 -18.92
CA GLN A 34 -35.05 -35.66 -20.35
C GLN A 34 -35.33 -34.32 -21.05
N SER A 35 -35.06 -33.19 -20.39
CA SER A 35 -35.31 -31.86 -20.95
C SER A 35 -34.00 -31.09 -21.13
N ALA A 36 -33.89 -30.38 -22.25
CA ALA A 36 -32.84 -29.41 -22.48
C ALA A 36 -33.46 -28.00 -22.48
N ARG A 37 -32.86 -27.08 -21.73
CA ARG A 37 -33.23 -25.67 -21.68
C ARG A 37 -32.03 -24.82 -22.02
N ASP A 38 -32.23 -23.83 -22.88
CA ASP A 38 -31.20 -22.85 -23.20
C ASP A 38 -31.41 -21.62 -22.29
N VAL A 39 -30.40 -21.31 -21.47
CA VAL A 39 -30.40 -20.14 -20.59
C VAL A 39 -29.43 -19.12 -21.17
N THR A 40 -29.89 -17.89 -21.38
CA THR A 40 -29.04 -16.80 -21.86
C THR A 40 -28.91 -15.72 -20.80
N TYR A 41 -27.67 -15.42 -20.43
CA TYR A 41 -27.31 -14.32 -19.55
C TYR A 41 -26.73 -13.17 -20.36
N VAL A 42 -27.13 -11.95 -20.04
CA VAL A 42 -26.70 -10.73 -20.73
C VAL A 42 -26.06 -9.78 -19.73
N PHE A 43 -24.77 -9.51 -19.88
CA PHE A 43 -24.02 -8.59 -19.04
C PHE A 43 -23.64 -7.35 -19.84
N LYS A 44 -24.05 -6.17 -19.37
CA LYS A 44 -23.57 -4.89 -19.91
C LYS A 44 -22.25 -4.54 -19.23
N LEU A 45 -21.19 -4.38 -20.00
CA LEU A 45 -19.87 -4.05 -19.49
C LEU A 45 -19.69 -2.55 -19.48
N ASP A 46 -19.32 -1.99 -18.33
CA ASP A 46 -18.87 -0.61 -18.26
C ASP A 46 -17.38 -0.53 -18.58
N PRO A 47 -16.98 0.27 -19.58
CA PRO A 47 -15.60 0.34 -20.02
C PRO A 47 -14.74 0.99 -18.92
N VAL A 48 -13.64 0.34 -18.58
CA VAL A 48 -12.57 0.96 -17.79
C VAL A 48 -11.73 1.78 -18.78
N ALA A 49 -11.71 3.10 -18.60
CA ALA A 49 -10.90 3.97 -19.45
C ALA A 49 -9.41 3.67 -19.22
N VAL A 50 -8.73 3.15 -20.24
CA VAL A 50 -7.30 2.80 -20.21
C VAL A 50 -6.45 4.02 -19.84
N GLU A 51 -6.83 5.21 -20.27
CA GLU A 51 -6.21 6.49 -19.90
C GLU A 51 -6.10 6.69 -18.38
N ARG A 52 -7.07 6.20 -17.61
CA ARG A 52 -7.04 6.30 -16.14
C ARG A 52 -5.94 5.41 -15.55
N ILE A 53 -5.64 4.29 -16.19
CA ILE A 53 -4.57 3.38 -15.76
C ILE A 53 -3.22 4.05 -16.00
N ASP A 54 -2.99 4.64 -17.17
CA ASP A 54 -1.73 5.31 -17.50
C ASP A 54 -1.46 6.53 -16.60
N ILE A 55 -2.51 7.32 -16.30
CA ILE A 55 -2.42 8.44 -15.36
C ILE A 55 -2.09 7.94 -13.94
N LEU A 56 -2.71 6.85 -13.50
CA LEU A 56 -2.44 6.27 -12.18
C LEU A 56 -1.02 5.71 -12.09
N ASP A 57 -0.56 5.00 -13.12
CA ASP A 57 0.81 4.47 -13.17
C ASP A 57 1.84 5.60 -13.14
N SER A 58 1.60 6.68 -13.88
CA SER A 58 2.45 7.88 -13.85
C SER A 58 2.50 8.51 -12.45
N LYS A 59 1.35 8.69 -11.79
CA LYS A 59 1.30 9.22 -10.41
C LYS A 59 2.02 8.34 -9.41
N LEU A 60 1.89 7.01 -9.53
CA LEU A 60 2.58 6.07 -8.65
C LEU A 60 4.10 6.14 -8.85
N LYS A 61 4.57 6.27 -10.09
CA LYS A 61 6.00 6.48 -10.40
C LYS A 61 6.51 7.79 -9.81
N ASP A 62 5.79 8.89 -10.00
CA ASP A 62 6.16 10.20 -9.44
C ASP A 62 6.26 10.13 -7.90
N GLN A 63 5.30 9.46 -7.25
CA GLN A 63 5.32 9.26 -5.79
C GLN A 63 6.49 8.40 -5.33
N GLN A 64 6.80 7.33 -6.05
CA GLN A 64 7.92 6.45 -5.76
C GLN A 64 9.27 7.19 -5.87
N GLU A 65 9.44 8.01 -6.92
CA GLU A 65 10.63 8.83 -7.12
C GLU A 65 10.85 9.83 -5.97
N GLU A 66 9.79 10.50 -5.51
CA GLU A 66 9.88 11.43 -4.38
C GLU A 66 10.24 10.71 -3.07
N LEU A 67 9.70 9.51 -2.82
CA LEU A 67 10.08 8.70 -1.66
C LEU A 67 11.55 8.27 -1.72
N GLU A 68 12.05 7.92 -2.90
CA GLU A 68 13.45 7.56 -3.11
C GLU A 68 14.37 8.77 -2.90
N LYS A 69 14.00 9.96 -3.39
CA LYS A 69 14.74 11.20 -3.11
C LYS A 69 14.80 11.50 -1.61
N LEU A 70 13.68 11.35 -0.90
CA LEU A 70 13.63 11.55 0.54
C LEU A 70 14.51 10.53 1.27
N ARG A 71 14.48 9.26 0.88
CA ARG A 71 15.33 8.23 1.45
C ARG A 71 16.82 8.48 1.18
N ALA A 72 17.18 8.84 -0.06
CA ALA A 72 18.55 9.19 -0.42
C ALA A 72 19.06 10.41 0.35
N ARG A 73 18.19 11.41 0.60
CA ARG A 73 18.53 12.55 1.47
C ARG A 73 18.74 12.13 2.91
N ASP A 74 17.98 11.16 3.38
CA ASP A 74 18.03 10.63 4.74
C ASP A 74 19.25 9.73 4.97
N GLU A 75 19.67 8.96 3.98
CA GLU A 75 20.89 8.15 4.00
C GLU A 75 22.18 9.00 3.91
N ASN A 76 22.11 10.15 3.22
CA ASN A 76 23.21 11.13 3.17
C ASN A 76 23.27 12.07 4.39
N ALA A 77 22.23 12.08 5.23
CA ALA A 77 22.25 12.79 6.49
C ALA A 77 22.83 11.85 7.56
N GLU A 78 24.03 12.15 8.05
CA GLU A 78 24.60 11.43 9.19
C GLU A 78 23.69 11.64 10.41
N ARG A 79 22.83 10.65 10.69
CA ARG A 79 21.92 10.67 11.82
C ARG A 79 22.70 10.38 13.09
N ILE A 80 22.99 11.42 13.86
CA ILE A 80 23.59 11.27 15.20
C ILE A 80 22.48 10.87 16.17
N LEU A 81 22.49 9.61 16.62
CA LEU A 81 21.62 9.12 17.69
C LEU A 81 22.27 9.47 19.03
N LEU A 82 21.65 10.38 19.77
CA LEU A 82 22.07 10.73 21.13
C LEU A 82 21.34 9.84 22.13
N TYR A 83 22.10 9.10 22.93
CA TYR A 83 21.60 8.38 24.08
C TYR A 83 21.79 9.23 25.34
N ALA A 84 20.73 9.36 26.15
CA ALA A 84 20.75 10.09 27.40
C ALA A 84 20.13 9.22 28.50
N GLU A 85 20.85 9.06 29.60
CA GLU A 85 20.39 8.33 30.77
C GLU A 85 20.13 9.30 31.91
N SER A 86 19.01 9.13 32.62
CA SER A 86 18.72 9.90 33.83
C SER A 86 19.40 9.27 35.03
N GLU A 87 20.04 10.08 35.87
CA GLU A 87 20.77 9.58 37.03
C GLU A 87 19.80 9.17 38.15
N THR A 88 19.02 10.13 38.66
CA THR A 88 18.02 9.90 39.71
C THR A 88 16.92 10.98 39.67
N TRP A 89 15.82 10.71 40.37
CA TRP A 89 14.77 11.69 40.61
C TRP A 89 15.05 12.41 41.92
N VAL A 90 15.38 13.71 41.87
CA VAL A 90 15.64 14.51 43.07
C VAL A 90 14.65 15.66 43.12
N SER A 91 13.91 15.78 44.23
CA SER A 91 12.99 16.90 44.48
C SER A 91 12.03 17.18 43.32
N SER A 92 11.38 16.12 42.81
CA SER A 92 10.43 16.18 41.70
C SER A 92 11.00 16.64 40.34
N THR A 93 12.32 16.80 40.20
CA THR A 93 12.98 17.14 38.94
C THR A 93 13.88 15.98 38.48
N LEU A 94 13.75 15.59 37.21
CA LEU A 94 14.57 14.54 36.61
C LEU A 94 15.96 15.11 36.28
N GLN A 95 17.01 14.50 36.84
CA GLN A 95 18.39 14.87 36.53
C GLN A 95 18.94 13.94 35.44
N TRP A 96 19.54 14.54 34.40
CA TRP A 96 20.14 13.81 33.28
C TRP A 96 21.64 13.73 33.48
N ASN A 97 22.23 12.58 33.18
CA ASN A 97 23.68 12.45 33.10
C ASN A 97 24.19 13.42 32.03
N PRO A 98 25.29 14.15 32.29
CA PRO A 98 25.90 14.99 31.28
C PRO A 98 26.37 14.13 30.11
N ILE A 99 25.99 14.53 28.88
CA ILE A 99 26.46 13.88 27.66
C ILE A 99 27.77 14.53 27.26
N ASP A 100 28.80 13.71 27.03
CA ASP A 100 30.08 14.17 26.51
C ASP A 100 29.89 14.83 25.14
N SER A 101 30.23 16.12 25.07
CA SER A 101 29.99 17.00 23.92
C SER A 101 31.22 17.14 23.02
N ASP A 102 32.30 16.41 23.30
CA ASP A 102 33.54 16.49 22.53
C ASP A 102 33.36 16.13 21.03
N TYR A 103 32.26 15.44 20.69
CA TYR A 103 31.91 15.02 19.32
C TYR A 103 30.81 15.85 18.65
N PHE A 104 30.17 16.82 19.34
CA PHE A 104 29.11 17.64 18.74
C PHE A 104 29.00 19.05 19.38
N ALA A 105 28.74 20.06 18.55
CA ALA A 105 28.55 21.43 19.02
C ALA A 105 27.07 21.79 19.14
N LEU A 106 26.66 22.30 20.30
CA LEU A 106 25.33 22.87 20.49
C LEU A 106 25.26 24.23 19.79
N THR A 107 24.47 24.32 18.71
CA THR A 107 24.21 25.60 18.06
C THR A 107 23.37 26.53 18.95
N ALA A 108 23.75 27.80 19.03
CA ALA A 108 23.15 28.80 19.94
C ALA A 108 21.65 29.09 19.73
N ASP A 109 21.07 28.58 18.63
CA ASP A 109 19.63 28.71 18.36
C ASP A 109 18.88 27.73 19.27
N LYS A 110 18.48 28.19 20.47
CA LYS A 110 17.66 27.45 21.45
C LYS A 110 16.26 27.17 20.91
N ARG A 111 16.13 26.47 19.79
CA ARG A 111 14.86 25.89 19.38
C ARG A 111 14.64 24.64 20.20
N ARG A 112 13.77 24.81 21.19
CA ARG A 112 13.13 23.76 22.00
C ARG A 112 13.01 22.48 21.17
N SER A 113 13.89 21.51 21.41
CA SER A 113 13.80 20.21 20.79
C SER A 113 12.51 19.57 21.30
N ARG A 114 11.60 19.25 20.38
CA ARG A 114 10.46 18.39 20.69
C ARG A 114 11.01 16.98 20.81
N SER A 115 11.39 16.60 22.03
CA SER A 115 11.69 15.21 22.35
C SER A 115 10.38 14.42 22.30
N SER A 116 10.29 13.49 21.35
CA SER A 116 9.30 12.42 21.40
C SER A 116 9.86 11.35 22.31
N THR A 117 9.52 11.42 23.60
CA THR A 117 9.95 10.43 24.60
C THR A 117 9.25 9.10 24.31
N LEU A 118 9.98 8.12 23.79
CA LEU A 118 9.60 6.71 23.95
C LEU A 118 9.98 6.32 25.38
N ALA A 119 8.99 6.30 26.26
CA ALA A 119 9.16 5.85 27.63
C ALA A 119 9.43 4.33 27.61
N CYS A 120 10.70 3.92 27.71
CA CYS A 120 11.03 2.56 28.12
C CYS A 120 10.86 2.48 29.63
N MET A 121 9.77 1.84 30.08
CA MET A 121 9.64 1.43 31.47
C MET A 121 10.73 0.40 31.82
N PRO A 122 11.32 0.46 33.03
CA PRO A 122 12.27 -0.54 33.46
C PRO A 122 11.50 -1.85 33.65
N LEU A 123 11.70 -2.81 32.75
CA LEU A 123 11.38 -4.19 33.03
C LEU A 123 12.25 -4.60 34.21
N GLY A 124 11.58 -4.97 35.31
CA GLY A 124 12.21 -5.37 36.55
C GLY A 124 13.19 -6.52 36.33
N CYS A 125 14.33 -6.42 37.01
CA CYS A 125 15.17 -7.56 37.28
C CYS A 125 14.85 -8.08 38.68
N LEU A 126 14.57 -9.39 38.75
CA LEU A 126 14.57 -10.19 39.98
C LEU A 126 15.91 -10.09 40.72
#